data_AF-T0ZUC4-F1
#
_entry.id   AF-T0ZUC4-F1
#
_cell.length_a   1.000
_cell.length_b   1.000
_cell.length_c   1.000
_cell.angle_alpha   90.00
_cell.angle_beta   90.00
_cell.angle_gamma   90.00
#
_symmetry.space_group_name_H-M   'P 1'
#
loop_
_entity.id
_entity.type
_entity.pdbx_description
1 polymer ?
#
loop_
_entity_poly.entity_id
_entity_poly.type
_entity_poly.pdbx_seq_one_letter_code
_entity_poly.pdbx_strand_id
1 'polypeptide(L)'
;LDPEEVAAAVLGVARACREIGAALLGGETAELPDLFAPGEFDLVGFGVGAVEEERKISSHAACEGDILIGLGSSGFHSNGFSLVRRIIREQNIDLTQEYGLGEPLSALLLRPTMLYGPMLSEELGAGRIRALSHITGGGIPGNVPRMLAAGTGARLDQTAWEVPGVMAW
;
A
#
# COMPACT_ATOMS: atom_id res chain seq x y z
N LEU A 1 6.60 -26.60 0.27
CA LEU A 1 5.55 -25.65 -0.20
C LEU A 1 4.20 -26.31 -0.05
N ASP A 2 3.18 -25.61 0.49
CA ASP A 2 1.80 -26.07 0.43
C ASP A 2 1.16 -25.61 -0.90
N PRO A 3 0.72 -26.54 -1.78
CA PRO A 3 0.08 -26.18 -3.05
C PRO A 3 -1.15 -25.27 -2.92
N GLU A 4 -1.92 -25.40 -1.84
CA GLU A 4 -3.13 -24.59 -1.64
C GLU A 4 -2.77 -23.14 -1.28
N GLU A 5 -1.76 -22.94 -0.42
CA GLU A 5 -1.25 -21.60 -0.08
C GLU A 5 -0.66 -20.89 -1.30
N VAL A 6 0.11 -21.62 -2.11
CA VAL A 6 0.68 -21.08 -3.36
C VAL A 6 -0.43 -20.69 -4.33
N ALA A 7 -1.43 -21.55 -4.52
CA ALA A 7 -2.57 -21.26 -5.39
C ALA A 7 -3.35 -20.02 -4.93
N ALA A 8 -3.55 -19.86 -3.61
CA ALA A 8 -4.21 -18.69 -3.04
C ALA A 8 -3.41 -17.39 -3.27
N ALA A 9 -2.09 -17.43 -3.06
CA ALA A 9 -1.20 -16.30 -3.30
C ALA A 9 -1.21 -15.88 -4.78
N VAL A 10 -1.04 -16.83 -5.70
CA VAL A 10 -1.07 -16.57 -7.15
C VAL A 10 -2.43 -16.03 -7.58
N LEU A 11 -3.53 -16.54 -7.03
CA LEU A 11 -4.87 -16.02 -7.32
C LEU A 11 -5.03 -14.57 -6.85
N GLY A 12 -4.47 -14.20 -5.70
CA GLY A 12 -4.41 -12.82 -5.22
C GLY A 12 -3.67 -11.90 -6.19
N VAL A 13 -2.47 -12.32 -6.62
CA VAL A 13 -1.67 -11.58 -7.61
C VAL A 13 -2.42 -11.42 -8.93
N ALA A 14 -3.01 -12.49 -9.46
CA ALA A 14 -3.77 -12.46 -10.70
C ALA A 14 -4.99 -11.51 -10.63
N ARG A 15 -5.68 -11.47 -9.47
CA ARG A 15 -6.77 -10.52 -9.24
C ARG A 15 -6.28 -9.07 -9.26
N ALA A 16 -5.17 -8.78 -8.58
CA ALA A 16 -4.57 -7.45 -8.55
C ALA A 16 -4.10 -7.00 -9.95
N CYS A 17 -3.42 -7.89 -10.71
CA CYS A 17 -3.02 -7.63 -12.09
C CYS A 17 -4.23 -7.27 -12.96
N ARG A 18 -5.32 -8.04 -12.86
CA ARG A 18 -6.56 -7.78 -13.60
C ARG A 18 -7.19 -6.43 -13.23
N GLU A 19 -7.22 -6.09 -11.95
CA GLU A 19 -7.79 -4.84 -11.46
C GLU A 19 -7.08 -3.60 -12.04
N ILE A 20 -5.75 -3.66 -12.18
CA ILE A 20 -4.95 -2.57 -12.74
C ILE A 20 -4.72 -2.67 -14.25
N GLY A 21 -5.30 -3.66 -14.92
CA GLY A 21 -5.09 -3.90 -16.35
C GLY A 21 -3.66 -4.34 -16.73
N ALA A 22 -2.92 -4.92 -15.78
CA ALA A 22 -1.59 -5.48 -16.02
C ALA A 22 -1.67 -6.96 -16.43
N ALA A 23 -0.73 -7.39 -17.29
CA ALA A 23 -0.56 -8.80 -17.62
C ALA A 23 0.34 -9.50 -16.59
N LEU A 24 -0.11 -10.65 -16.07
CA LEU A 24 0.73 -11.54 -15.28
C LEU A 24 1.51 -12.46 -16.24
N LEU A 25 2.77 -12.11 -16.52
CA LEU A 25 3.59 -12.80 -17.53
C LEU A 25 4.18 -14.13 -17.06
N GLY A 26 4.36 -14.28 -15.75
CA GLY A 26 4.97 -15.47 -15.15
C GLY A 26 5.38 -15.23 -13.71
N GLY A 27 5.97 -16.24 -13.10
CA GLY A 27 6.51 -16.23 -11.75
C GLY A 27 7.37 -17.46 -11.51
N GLU A 28 8.07 -17.48 -10.39
CA GLU A 28 8.93 -18.58 -9.96
C GLU A 28 8.57 -18.96 -8.52
N THR A 29 8.79 -20.22 -8.16
CA THR A 29 8.60 -20.70 -6.78
C THR A 29 9.85 -21.39 -6.30
N ALA A 30 10.26 -21.14 -5.06
CA ALA A 30 11.45 -21.76 -4.47
C ALA A 30 11.14 -22.34 -3.09
N GLU A 31 11.71 -23.52 -2.79
CA GLU A 31 11.65 -24.15 -1.46
C GLU A 31 12.99 -23.92 -0.76
N LEU A 32 12.98 -23.11 0.30
CA LEU A 32 14.18 -22.71 1.03
C LEU A 32 14.05 -23.05 2.53
N PRO A 33 14.00 -24.35 2.90
CA PRO A 33 13.72 -24.80 4.26
C PRO A 33 14.80 -24.42 5.28
N ASP A 34 16.04 -24.18 4.82
CA ASP A 34 17.13 -23.72 5.70
C ASP A 34 17.07 -22.21 5.98
N LEU A 35 16.24 -21.46 5.23
CA LEU A 35 16.14 -20.00 5.33
C LEU A 35 14.85 -19.54 6.04
N PHE A 36 13.73 -20.24 5.83
CA PHE A 36 12.43 -19.86 6.36
C PHE A 36 11.95 -20.82 7.46
N ALA A 37 11.29 -20.29 8.48
CA ALA A 37 10.65 -21.13 9.50
C ALA A 37 9.43 -21.87 8.91
N PRO A 38 8.99 -22.98 9.54
CA PRO A 38 7.78 -23.68 9.10
C PRO A 38 6.57 -22.75 9.03
N GLY A 39 5.91 -22.71 7.86
CA GLY A 39 4.75 -21.86 7.60
C GLY A 39 5.08 -20.41 7.22
N GLU A 40 6.36 -20.03 7.14
CA GLU A 40 6.77 -18.74 6.60
C GLU A 40 7.05 -18.84 5.10
N PHE A 41 6.66 -17.80 4.37
CA PHE A 41 7.01 -17.63 2.97
C PHE A 41 7.25 -16.15 2.66
N ASP A 42 7.95 -15.90 1.56
CA ASP A 42 8.13 -14.56 1.02
C ASP A 42 7.51 -14.47 -0.37
N LEU A 43 6.87 -13.34 -0.66
CA LEU A 43 6.23 -13.07 -1.95
C LEU A 43 6.85 -11.82 -2.55
N VAL A 44 7.62 -12.02 -3.61
CA VAL A 44 8.29 -10.94 -4.33
C VAL A 44 7.60 -10.72 -5.67
N GLY A 45 7.29 -9.46 -5.97
CA GLY A 45 6.70 -9.03 -7.23
C GLY A 45 7.63 -8.11 -8.01
N PHE A 46 7.62 -8.24 -9.34
CA PHE A 46 8.27 -7.31 -10.25
C PHE A 46 7.26 -6.82 -11.29
N GLY A 47 7.22 -5.50 -11.49
CA GLY A 47 6.33 -4.86 -12.45
C GLY A 47 7.10 -3.89 -13.34
N VAL A 48 6.69 -3.82 -14.61
CA VAL A 48 7.21 -2.87 -15.60
C VAL A 48 6.03 -2.10 -16.18
N GLY A 49 6.23 -0.79 -16.34
CA GLY A 49 5.32 0.10 -17.04
C GLY A 49 6.10 1.06 -17.94
N ALA A 50 5.39 1.77 -18.81
CA ALA A 50 5.96 2.77 -19.70
C ALA A 50 5.17 4.08 -19.57
N VAL A 51 5.88 5.20 -19.77
CA VAL A 51 5.30 6.54 -19.79
C VAL A 51 6.03 7.34 -20.87
N GLU A 52 5.31 8.19 -21.60
CA GLU A 52 5.91 9.16 -22.52
C GLU A 52 6.76 10.15 -21.72
N GLU A 53 7.93 10.54 -22.23
CA GLU A 53 8.88 11.39 -21.50
C GLU A 53 8.24 12.74 -21.11
N GLU A 54 7.38 13.30 -21.98
CA GLU A 54 6.69 14.57 -21.73
C GLU A 54 5.61 14.47 -20.65
N ARG A 55 5.15 13.25 -20.33
CA ARG A 55 4.14 12.97 -19.29
C ARG A 55 4.76 12.50 -17.98
N LYS A 56 6.08 12.39 -17.92
CA LYS A 56 6.78 11.96 -16.72
C LYS A 56 6.65 13.01 -15.62
N ILE A 57 6.13 12.58 -14.48
CA ILE A 57 6.10 13.40 -13.27
C ILE A 57 7.50 13.43 -12.66
N SER A 58 8.11 14.61 -12.58
CA SER A 58 9.42 14.79 -11.96
C SER A 58 9.34 14.60 -10.45
N SER A 59 10.39 14.05 -9.86
CA SER A 59 10.63 14.25 -8.43
C SER A 59 10.76 15.75 -8.15
N HIS A 60 10.34 16.19 -6.97
CA HIS A 60 10.42 17.59 -6.54
C HIS A 60 9.58 18.59 -7.35
N ALA A 61 8.50 18.11 -7.99
CA ALA A 61 7.65 18.96 -8.83
C ALA A 61 6.66 19.83 -8.04
N ALA A 62 6.25 19.42 -6.83
CA ALA A 62 5.28 20.16 -6.03
C ALA A 62 5.91 21.41 -5.40
N CYS A 63 5.24 22.55 -5.51
CA CYS A 63 5.72 23.85 -5.07
C CYS A 63 4.68 24.60 -4.22
N GLU A 64 5.05 25.80 -3.78
CA GLU A 64 4.17 26.65 -2.99
C GLU A 64 2.89 27.00 -3.75
N GLY A 65 1.74 26.90 -3.07
CA GLY A 65 0.42 27.16 -3.63
C GLY A 65 -0.29 25.93 -4.19
N ASP A 66 0.40 24.81 -4.36
CA ASP A 66 -0.27 23.55 -4.72
C ASP A 66 -1.14 23.02 -3.56
N ILE A 67 -2.20 22.30 -3.93
CA ILE A 67 -3.12 21.65 -3.00
C ILE A 67 -2.75 20.18 -2.88
N LEU A 68 -2.67 19.69 -1.65
CA LEU A 68 -2.48 18.27 -1.35
C LEU A 68 -3.84 17.59 -1.21
N ILE A 69 -4.09 16.59 -2.06
CA ILE A 69 -5.27 15.74 -2.00
C ILE A 69 -4.84 14.36 -1.51
N GLY A 70 -5.41 13.92 -0.39
CA GLY A 70 -5.21 12.56 0.13
C GLY A 70 -6.26 11.61 -0.43
N LEU A 71 -5.85 10.38 -0.76
CA LEU A 71 -6.76 9.28 -1.06
C LEU A 71 -6.85 8.37 0.17
N GLY A 72 -8.07 8.00 0.56
CA GLY A 72 -8.29 7.14 1.73
C GLY A 72 -7.64 5.77 1.56
N SER A 73 -7.00 5.27 2.61
CA SER A 73 -6.45 3.92 2.65
C SER A 73 -7.51 2.90 3.08
N SER A 74 -7.27 1.62 2.78
CA SER A 74 -8.08 0.51 3.29
C SER A 74 -7.73 0.13 4.74
N GLY A 75 -6.72 0.76 5.34
CA GLY A 75 -6.11 0.38 6.61
C GLY A 75 -4.59 0.46 6.53
N PHE A 76 -3.89 -0.50 7.14
CA PHE A 76 -2.42 -0.55 7.23
C PHE A 76 -1.69 -0.83 5.92
N HIS A 77 -2.41 -1.22 4.87
CA HIS A 77 -1.83 -1.65 3.60
C HIS A 77 -0.79 -2.75 3.84
N SER A 78 0.47 -2.54 3.45
CA SER A 78 1.56 -3.50 3.59
C SER A 78 2.70 -3.02 4.50
N ASN A 79 2.48 -1.98 5.32
CA ASN A 79 3.53 -1.38 6.15
C ASN A 79 3.13 -1.31 7.63
N GLY A 80 4.12 -1.33 8.52
CA GLY A 80 3.90 -1.19 9.97
C GLY A 80 3.54 -2.50 10.71
N PHE A 81 3.43 -3.63 10.00
CA PHE A 81 3.02 -4.90 10.61
C PHE A 81 3.95 -5.42 11.71
N SER A 82 5.22 -5.03 11.73
CA SER A 82 6.12 -5.35 12.86
C SER A 82 5.63 -4.74 14.17
N LEU A 83 5.12 -3.49 14.14
CA LEU A 83 4.54 -2.84 15.32
C LEU A 83 3.18 -3.46 15.65
N VAL A 84 2.33 -3.67 14.65
CA VAL A 84 1.01 -4.30 14.83
C VAL A 84 1.13 -5.67 15.51
N ARG A 85 1.97 -6.56 14.98
CA ARG A 85 2.22 -7.89 15.57
C ARG A 85 2.76 -7.81 16.99
N ARG A 86 3.62 -6.82 17.26
CA ARG A 86 4.16 -6.59 18.61
C ARG A 86 3.05 -6.20 19.58
N ILE A 87 2.18 -5.26 19.22
CA ILE A 87 1.05 -4.82 20.04
C ILE A 87 0.10 -5.98 20.31
N ILE A 88 -0.28 -6.74 19.28
CA ILE A 88 -1.15 -7.92 19.41
C ILE A 88 -0.61 -8.91 20.45
N ARG A 89 0.69 -9.22 20.35
CA ARG A 89 1.35 -10.16 21.26
C ARG A 89 1.46 -9.61 22.68
N GLU A 90 1.87 -8.35 22.84
CA GLU A 90 2.07 -7.74 24.17
C GLU A 90 0.75 -7.54 24.93
N GLN A 91 -0.34 -7.29 24.21
CA GLN A 91 -1.67 -7.08 24.79
C GLN A 91 -2.54 -8.35 24.80
N ASN A 92 -2.05 -9.48 24.30
CA ASN A 92 -2.79 -10.74 24.15
C ASN A 92 -4.14 -10.54 23.42
N ILE A 93 -4.12 -9.77 22.33
CA ILE A 93 -5.31 -9.47 21.53
C ILE A 93 -5.76 -10.72 20.77
N ASP A 94 -7.07 -10.99 20.79
CA ASP A 94 -7.71 -12.05 20.02
C ASP A 94 -8.10 -11.53 18.62
N LEU A 95 -7.41 -12.01 17.60
CA LEU A 95 -7.61 -11.58 16.21
C LEU A 95 -8.97 -12.01 15.62
N THR A 96 -9.67 -12.93 16.27
CA THR A 96 -10.98 -13.41 15.82
C THR A 96 -12.13 -12.54 16.33
N GLN A 97 -11.87 -11.67 17.30
CA GLN A 97 -12.85 -10.75 17.86
C GLN A 97 -13.03 -9.48 17.01
N GLU A 98 -14.24 -8.92 17.00
CA GLU A 98 -14.59 -7.75 16.17
C GLU A 98 -14.29 -6.38 16.80
N TYR A 99 -14.12 -6.31 18.13
CA TYR A 99 -13.83 -5.08 18.89
C TYR A 99 -14.72 -3.85 18.58
N GLY A 100 -15.96 -4.06 18.12
CA GLY A 100 -16.85 -2.97 17.72
C GLY A 100 -16.48 -2.31 16.39
N LEU A 101 -15.57 -2.90 15.63
CA LEU A 101 -15.13 -2.45 14.30
C LEU A 101 -15.99 -3.03 13.16
N GLY A 102 -16.94 -3.90 13.48
CA GLY A 102 -17.93 -4.47 12.55
C GLY A 102 -17.51 -5.76 11.84
N GLU A 103 -16.24 -6.16 11.96
CA GLU A 103 -15.71 -7.43 11.45
C GLU A 103 -14.49 -7.86 12.29
N PRO A 104 -14.06 -9.13 12.26
CA PRO A 104 -12.90 -9.61 13.01
C PRO A 104 -11.63 -8.80 12.74
N LEU A 105 -10.82 -8.55 13.76
CA LEU A 105 -9.58 -7.78 13.63
C LEU A 105 -8.63 -8.38 12.57
N SER A 106 -8.55 -9.70 12.48
CA SER A 106 -7.83 -10.43 11.43
C SER A 106 -8.23 -10.01 10.01
N ALA A 107 -9.54 -9.86 9.75
CA ALA A 107 -10.05 -9.46 8.43
C ALA A 107 -9.68 -8.00 8.11
N LEU A 108 -9.78 -7.10 9.10
CA LEU A 108 -9.38 -5.70 8.96
C LEU A 108 -7.89 -5.54 8.68
N LEU A 109 -7.05 -6.30 9.40
CA LEU A 109 -5.60 -6.27 9.24
C LEU A 109 -5.14 -6.89 7.92
N LEU A 110 -5.85 -7.89 7.41
CA LEU A 110 -5.54 -8.54 6.12
C LEU A 110 -6.23 -7.87 4.93
N ARG A 111 -6.91 -6.73 5.14
CA ARG A 111 -7.56 -6.02 4.04
C ARG A 111 -6.52 -5.59 2.99
N PRO A 112 -6.70 -5.95 1.70
CA PRO A 112 -5.70 -5.68 0.68
C PRO A 112 -5.37 -4.19 0.54
N THR A 113 -4.12 -3.91 0.17
CA THR A 113 -3.67 -2.57 -0.24
C THR A 113 -4.49 -2.08 -1.43
N MET A 114 -4.96 -0.84 -1.35
CA MET A 114 -5.72 -0.19 -2.42
C MET A 114 -4.85 0.00 -3.67
N LEU A 115 -5.42 -0.28 -4.84
CA LEU A 115 -4.76 -0.09 -6.14
C LEU A 115 -5.26 1.22 -6.78
N TYR A 116 -4.53 2.31 -6.56
CA TYR A 116 -4.95 3.66 -7.01
C TYR A 116 -4.74 3.93 -8.50
N GLY A 117 -3.99 3.08 -9.21
CA GLY A 117 -3.67 3.27 -10.63
C GLY A 117 -4.90 3.52 -11.52
N PRO A 118 -5.92 2.64 -11.49
CA PRO A 118 -7.17 2.84 -12.21
C PRO A 118 -7.88 4.15 -11.87
N MET A 119 -7.96 4.48 -10.57
CA MET A 119 -8.62 5.70 -10.08
C MET A 119 -7.94 6.99 -10.58
N LEU A 120 -6.62 6.97 -10.74
CA LEU A 120 -5.84 8.14 -11.14
C LEU A 120 -5.56 8.22 -12.64
N SER A 121 -5.91 7.18 -13.41
CA SER A 121 -5.52 7.04 -14.82
C SER A 121 -5.95 8.22 -15.70
N GLU A 122 -7.17 8.73 -15.53
CA GLU A 122 -7.70 9.87 -16.29
C GLU A 122 -6.96 11.17 -15.94
N GLU A 123 -6.81 11.45 -14.64
CA GLU A 123 -6.16 12.65 -14.12
C GLU A 123 -4.67 12.72 -14.51
N LEU A 124 -4.00 11.56 -14.49
CA LEU A 124 -2.64 11.39 -15.00
C LEU A 124 -2.57 11.62 -16.50
N GLY A 125 -3.50 11.04 -17.27
CA GLY A 125 -3.57 11.20 -18.72
C GLY A 125 -3.81 12.65 -19.16
N ALA A 126 -4.53 13.42 -18.35
CA ALA A 126 -4.80 14.84 -18.58
C ALA A 126 -3.71 15.79 -18.05
N GLY A 127 -2.67 15.29 -17.38
CA GLY A 127 -1.60 16.12 -16.83
C GLY A 127 -2.05 17.06 -15.71
N ARG A 128 -3.14 16.73 -15.00
CA ARG A 128 -3.68 17.56 -13.90
C ARG A 128 -2.98 17.33 -12.56
N ILE A 129 -2.20 16.26 -12.47
CA ILE A 129 -1.44 15.90 -11.27
C ILE A 129 0.00 16.37 -11.43
N ARG A 130 0.41 17.31 -10.58
CA ARG A 130 1.79 17.83 -10.57
C ARG A 130 2.78 16.87 -9.93
N ALA A 131 2.37 16.17 -8.87
CA ALA A 131 3.22 15.26 -8.12
C ALA A 131 2.39 14.18 -7.41
N LEU A 132 3.01 13.03 -7.12
CA LEU A 132 2.41 11.94 -6.35
C LEU A 132 3.38 11.45 -5.27
N SER A 133 2.83 11.06 -4.12
CA SER A 133 3.58 10.39 -3.07
C SER A 133 2.81 9.17 -2.59
N HIS A 134 3.39 7.98 -2.78
CA HIS A 134 2.82 6.75 -2.25
C HIS A 134 3.23 6.59 -0.78
N ILE A 135 2.25 6.66 0.11
CA ILE A 135 2.47 6.57 1.55
C ILE A 135 2.73 5.11 1.94
N THR A 136 4.00 4.77 2.15
CA THR A 136 4.46 3.42 2.51
C THR A 136 5.29 3.48 3.80
N GLY A 137 6.40 2.73 3.89
CA GLY A 137 7.32 2.79 5.03
C GLY A 137 7.76 4.22 5.33
N GLY A 138 7.74 4.59 6.61
CA GLY A 138 8.00 5.96 7.08
C GLY A 138 6.79 6.90 7.05
N GLY A 139 5.64 6.45 6.54
CA GLY A 139 4.37 7.19 6.57
C GLY A 139 4.43 8.53 5.84
N ILE A 140 3.52 9.44 6.19
CA ILE A 140 3.46 10.78 5.61
C ILE A 140 4.80 11.53 5.74
N PRO A 141 5.45 11.61 6.93
CA PRO A 141 6.71 12.32 7.08
C PRO A 141 7.86 11.74 6.26
N GLY A 142 7.87 10.42 6.04
CA GLY A 142 8.91 9.74 5.27
C GLY A 142 8.74 9.84 3.76
N ASN A 143 7.51 10.08 3.27
CA ASN A 143 7.19 9.97 1.83
C ASN A 143 6.82 11.31 1.19
N VAL A 144 6.04 12.17 1.86
CA VAL A 144 5.58 13.46 1.28
C VAL A 144 6.75 14.39 0.92
N PRO A 145 7.80 14.56 1.76
CA PRO A 145 8.91 15.44 1.40
C PRO A 145 9.65 15.07 0.11
N ARG A 146 9.59 13.81 -0.34
CA ARG A 146 10.29 13.33 -1.55
C ARG A 146 9.72 13.91 -2.85
N MET A 147 8.46 14.35 -2.84
CA MET A 147 7.82 14.95 -4.01
C MET A 147 7.87 16.49 -4.01
N LEU A 148 8.29 17.11 -2.90
CA LEU A 148 8.32 18.56 -2.73
C LEU A 148 9.58 19.18 -3.33
N ALA A 149 9.45 20.38 -3.89
CA ALA A 149 10.56 21.22 -4.33
C ALA A 149 11.46 21.62 -3.15
N ALA A 150 12.74 21.84 -3.42
CA ALA A 150 13.70 22.26 -2.41
C ALA A 150 13.24 23.56 -1.72
N GLY A 151 13.35 23.60 -0.39
CA GLY A 151 12.94 24.75 0.42
C GLY A 151 11.43 24.86 0.66
N THR A 152 10.63 23.89 0.21
CA THR A 152 9.19 23.85 0.48
C THR A 152 8.82 22.80 1.52
N GLY A 153 7.62 22.94 2.11
CA GLY A 153 7.06 22.03 3.08
C GLY A 153 5.56 21.83 2.87
N ALA A 154 5.02 20.73 3.36
CA ALA A 154 3.60 20.43 3.32
C ALA A 154 2.95 20.78 4.66
N ARG A 155 1.81 21.50 4.61
CA ARG A 155 0.94 21.69 5.78
C ARG A 155 -0.31 20.84 5.62
N LEU A 156 -0.52 19.93 6.55
CA LEU A 156 -1.64 19.00 6.55
C LEU A 156 -2.57 19.33 7.71
N ASP A 157 -3.86 19.42 7.43
CA ASP A 157 -4.90 19.50 8.44
C ASP A 157 -5.34 18.08 8.82
N GLN A 158 -4.96 17.61 10.01
CA GLN A 158 -5.27 16.26 10.47
C GLN A 158 -6.77 15.99 10.64
N THR A 159 -7.60 17.04 10.66
CA THR A 159 -9.05 16.92 10.73
C THR A 159 -9.71 16.82 9.36
N ALA A 160 -8.94 16.97 8.27
CA ALA A 160 -9.45 16.95 6.91
C ALA A 160 -9.70 15.53 6.36
N TRP A 161 -9.39 14.49 7.11
CA TRP A 161 -9.67 13.11 6.74
C TRP A 161 -10.01 12.25 7.95
N GLU A 162 -10.72 11.15 7.70
CA GLU A 162 -10.99 10.13 8.70
C GLU A 162 -9.87 9.09 8.71
N VAL A 163 -9.39 8.76 9.90
CA VAL A 163 -8.42 7.66 10.10
C VAL A 163 -9.20 6.34 10.08
N PRO A 164 -8.79 5.32 9.30
CA PRO A 164 -9.45 4.02 9.31
C PRO A 164 -9.58 3.46 10.72
N GLY A 165 -10.76 2.92 11.06
CA GLY A 165 -11.07 2.48 12.43
C GLY A 165 -10.04 1.51 13.02
N VAL A 166 -9.52 0.59 12.22
CA VAL A 166 -8.48 -0.38 12.64
C VAL A 166 -7.15 0.29 13.06
N MET A 167 -6.86 1.50 12.58
CA MET A 167 -5.67 2.26 12.95
C MET A 167 -5.91 3.17 14.16
N ALA A 168 -7.16 3.60 14.35
CA ALA A 168 -7.56 4.47 15.45
C ALA A 168 -7.93 3.69 16.73
N TRP A 169 -8.21 2.39 16.59
CA TRP A 169 -8.44 1.42 17.66
C TRP A 169 -7.15 1.15 18.45
#